data_AF-A0A946G0E0-F1
#
_entry.id   AF-A0A946G0E0-F1
#
_cell.length_a   1.000
_cell.length_b   1.000
_cell.length_c   1.000
_cell.angle_alpha   90.00
_cell.angle_beta   90.00
_cell.angle_gamma   90.00
#
_symmetry.space_group_name_H-M   'P 1'
#
loop_
_entity.id
_entity.type
_entity.pdbx_description
1 polymer ?
#
loop_
_entity_poly.entity_id
_entity_poly.type
_entity_poly.pdbx_seq_one_letter_code
_entity_poly.pdbx_strand_id
1 'polypeptide(L)' 'HDFFKTYLNNGHDAKSALKKHSVDGYVYHQYEKDDYLPWDIIDHGYRPNFLWEDYQRGLKAAHTPICDTAICHICGLC' A
#
# COMPACT_ATOMS: atom_id res chain seq x y z
N HIS A 1 1.03 -8.03 -9.42
CA HIS A 1 -0.21 -8.80 -9.22
C HIS A 1 -1.16 -8.65 -10.42
N ASP A 2 -1.88 -9.71 -10.84
CA ASP A 2 -2.69 -9.70 -12.08
C ASP A 2 -4.02 -8.94 -11.97
N PHE A 3 -4.56 -8.77 -10.75
CA PHE A 3 -5.68 -7.86 -10.48
C PHE A 3 -5.35 -6.43 -10.92
N PHE A 4 -4.23 -5.86 -10.44
CA PHE A 4 -3.85 -4.48 -10.75
C PHE A 4 -3.55 -4.28 -12.23
N LYS A 5 -2.93 -5.25 -12.91
CA LYS A 5 -2.79 -5.23 -14.37
C LYS A 5 -4.15 -5.15 -15.06
N THR A 6 -5.12 -5.96 -14.61
CA THR A 6 -6.47 -5.96 -15.15
C THR A 6 -7.22 -4.66 -14.84
N TYR A 7 -7.06 -4.12 -13.63
CA TYR A 7 -7.65 -2.84 -13.20
C TYR A 7 -7.14 -1.68 -14.04
N LEU A 8 -5.82 -1.57 -14.21
CA LEU A 8 -5.18 -0.53 -15.02
C LEU A 8 -5.61 -0.64 -16.50
N ASN A 9 -5.61 -1.84 -17.06
CA ASN A 9 -6.05 -2.09 -18.44
C ASN A 9 -7.55 -1.79 -18.68
N ASN A 10 -8.38 -1.89 -17.64
CA ASN A 10 -9.81 -1.58 -17.72
C ASN A 10 -10.12 -0.10 -17.44
N GLY A 11 -9.14 0.79 -17.43
CA GLY A 11 -9.36 2.21 -17.14
C GLY A 11 -9.81 2.46 -15.70
N HIS A 12 -9.20 1.74 -14.74
CA HIS A 12 -9.48 1.85 -13.31
C HIS A 12 -10.87 1.30 -12.89
N ASP A 13 -11.45 0.39 -13.66
CA ASP A 13 -12.70 -0.31 -13.29
C ASP A 13 -12.43 -1.54 -12.39
N ALA A 14 -12.56 -1.32 -11.08
CA ALA A 14 -12.43 -2.36 -10.07
C ALA A 14 -13.53 -3.42 -10.16
N LYS A 15 -14.77 -3.06 -10.53
CA LYS A 15 -15.90 -4.00 -10.58
C LYS A 15 -15.67 -5.04 -11.67
N SER A 16 -15.20 -4.63 -12.84
CA SER A 16 -14.87 -5.55 -13.93
C SER A 16 -13.64 -6.40 -13.64
N ALA A 17 -12.63 -5.85 -12.95
CA ALA A 17 -11.46 -6.61 -12.53
C ALA A 17 -11.80 -7.70 -11.49
N LEU A 18 -12.63 -7.38 -10.49
CA LEU A 18 -13.08 -8.33 -9.45
C LEU A 18 -13.96 -9.47 -9.98
N LYS A 19 -14.53 -9.36 -11.18
CA LYS A 19 -15.21 -10.51 -11.82
C LYS A 19 -14.26 -11.64 -12.20
N LYS A 20 -12.98 -11.32 -12.42
CA LYS A 20 -11.94 -12.28 -12.86
C LYS A 20 -10.99 -12.70 -11.75
N HIS A 21 -10.95 -11.95 -10.66
CA HIS A 21 -9.99 -12.12 -9.57
C HIS A 21 -10.74 -12.10 -8.23
N SER A 22 -10.49 -13.08 -7.37
CA SER A 22 -11.07 -13.12 -6.03
C SER A 22 -10.56 -11.96 -5.17
N VAL A 23 -11.43 -11.41 -4.33
CA VAL A 23 -11.10 -10.36 -3.35
C VAL A 23 -10.18 -10.90 -2.24
N ASP A 24 -10.28 -12.20 -1.91
CA ASP A 24 -9.55 -12.79 -0.79
C ASP A 24 -8.03 -12.75 -1.01
N GLY A 25 -7.59 -12.96 -2.25
CA GLY A 25 -6.17 -12.88 -2.63
C GLY A 25 -5.58 -11.48 -2.51
N TYR A 26 -6.42 -10.46 -2.30
CA TYR A 26 -6.02 -9.08 -2.08
C TYR A 26 -6.14 -8.68 -0.60
N VAL A 27 -7.26 -9.02 0.04
CA VAL A 27 -7.54 -8.63 1.44
C VAL A 27 -6.65 -9.36 2.44
N TYR A 28 -6.42 -10.65 2.22
CA TYR A 28 -5.64 -11.48 3.15
C TYR A 28 -4.19 -11.67 2.71
N HIS A 29 -3.75 -10.91 1.71
CA HIS A 29 -2.39 -11.01 1.20
C HIS A 29 -1.38 -10.53 2.25
N GLN A 30 -0.33 -11.33 2.44
CA GLN A 30 0.84 -10.94 3.21
C GLN A 30 1.91 -10.49 2.21
N TYR A 31 2.36 -9.25 2.35
CA TYR A 31 3.32 -8.63 1.44
C TYR A 31 4.75 -8.86 1.94
N GLU A 32 5.67 -9.10 1.01
CA GLU A 32 7.10 -9.11 1.26
C GLU A 32 7.75 -7.75 0.97
N LYS A 33 9.00 -7.59 1.39
CA LYS A 33 9.69 -6.28 1.36
C LYS A 33 9.81 -5.68 -0.03
N ASP A 34 9.99 -6.53 -1.04
CA ASP A 34 10.20 -6.13 -2.43
C ASP A 34 8.91 -6.26 -3.26
N ASP A 35 7.77 -6.54 -2.62
CA ASP A 35 6.47 -6.54 -3.28
C ASP A 35 5.96 -5.12 -3.51
N TYR A 36 5.20 -4.96 -4.59
CA TYR A 36 4.36 -3.78 -4.76
C TYR A 36 3.21 -3.82 -3.75
N LEU A 37 3.14 -2.78 -2.95
CA LEU A 37 2.13 -2.60 -1.93
C LEU A 37 0.83 -2.06 -2.56
N PRO A 38 -0.33 -2.31 -1.96
CA PRO A 38 -1.61 -1.98 -2.59
C PRO A 38 -1.85 -0.47 -2.67
N TRP A 39 -1.15 0.32 -1.85
CA TRP A 39 -1.17 1.77 -1.86
C TRP A 39 -0.12 2.40 -2.80
N ASP A 40 0.77 1.63 -3.42
CA ASP A 40 1.76 2.15 -4.39
C ASP A 40 1.09 2.71 -5.67
N ILE A 41 -0.19 2.39 -5.87
CA ILE A 41 -1.01 2.94 -6.96
C ILE A 41 -1.47 4.38 -6.72
N ILE A 42 -1.26 4.91 -5.50
CA ILE A 42 -1.70 6.24 -5.08
C ILE A 42 -0.46 7.13 -4.97
N ASP A 43 -0.49 8.31 -5.61
CA ASP A 43 0.53 9.34 -5.35
C ASP A 43 0.24 10.00 -3.99
N HIS A 44 0.83 9.43 -2.94
CA HIS A 44 0.62 9.82 -1.56
C HIS A 44 1.73 10.71 -1.00
N GLY A 45 2.81 10.99 -1.75
CA GLY A 45 3.95 11.79 -1.30
C GLY A 45 4.85 11.16 -0.22
N TYR A 46 4.42 10.10 0.47
CA TYR A 46 5.29 9.33 1.37
C TYR A 46 6.55 8.77 0.69
N ARG A 47 7.65 8.67 1.44
CA ARG A 47 8.83 7.92 1.02
C ARG A 47 8.45 6.46 0.74
N PRO A 48 8.98 5.82 -0.32
CA PRO A 48 8.65 4.44 -0.68
C PRO A 48 8.83 3.45 0.49
N ASN A 49 9.93 3.58 1.23
CA ASN A 49 10.23 2.68 2.35
C ASN A 49 9.32 2.86 3.57
N PHE A 50 8.73 4.05 3.74
CA PHE A 50 7.96 4.37 4.94
C PHE A 50 6.75 3.45 5.09
N LEU A 51 6.06 3.16 3.99
CA LEU A 51 4.83 2.36 4.04
C LEU A 51 5.10 0.88 4.30
N TRP A 52 6.25 0.37 3.82
CA TRP A 52 6.71 -0.96 4.21
C TRP A 52 6.97 -1.03 5.72
N GLU A 53 7.65 -0.04 6.28
CA GLU A 53 7.89 0.05 7.72
C GLU A 53 6.59 0.19 8.52
N ASP A 54 5.62 0.96 8.02
CA ASP A 54 4.30 1.12 8.61
C ASP A 54 3.49 -0.19 8.60
N TYR A 55 3.51 -0.91 7.49
CA TYR A 55 2.94 -2.25 7.38
C TYR A 55 3.55 -3.22 8.41
N GLN A 56 4.88 -3.26 8.52
CA GLN A 56 5.58 -4.10 9.51
C GLN A 56 5.24 -3.70 10.96
N ARG A 57 5.01 -2.41 11.25
CA ARG A 57 4.53 -1.94 12.56
C ARG A 57 3.10 -2.39 12.82
N GLY A 58 2.21 -2.27 11.84
CA GLY A 58 0.83 -2.74 11.92
C GLY A 58 0.71 -4.23 12.25
N LEU A 59 1.54 -5.07 11.60
CA LEU A 59 1.61 -6.51 11.90
C LEU A 59 2.03 -6.81 13.34
N LYS A 60 2.80 -5.93 13.97
CA LYS A 60 3.24 -6.03 15.37
C LYS A 60 2.29 -5.35 16.36
N ALA A 61 1.14 -4.86 15.90
CA ALA A 61 0.24 -4.00 16.67
C ALA A 61 0.97 -2.78 17.31
N ALA A 62 2.02 -2.30 16.64
CA ALA A 62 2.80 -1.15 17.08
C ALA A 62 2.24 0.15 16.52
N HIS A 63 2.31 1.22 17.31
CA HIS A 63 1.86 2.54 16.88
C HIS A 63 2.83 3.19 15.89
N THR A 64 2.28 3.96 14.96
CA THR A 64 3.04 4.94 14.18
C THR A 64 3.49 6.07 15.09
N PRO A 65 4.78 6.45 15.09
CA PRO A 65 5.25 7.58 15.87
C PRO A 65 4.50 8.87 15.54
N ILE A 66 4.33 9.73 16.54
CA ILE A 66 3.73 11.05 16.34
C ILE A 66 4.63 11.87 15.42
N CYS A 67 4.01 12.53 14.44
CA CYS A 67 4.70 13.40 13.50
C CYS A 67 4.84 14.81 14.09
N ASP A 68 6.03 15.16 14.56
CA ASP A 68 6.39 16.54 14.86
C ASP A 68 6.88 17.22 13.57
N THR A 69 6.03 18.06 12.98
CA THR A 69 6.31 18.71 11.68
C THR A 69 7.51 19.66 11.73
N ALA A 70 8.00 20.05 12.90
CA ALA A 70 9.20 20.88 13.02
C ALA A 70 10.50 20.10 12.78
N ILE A 71 10.49 18.78 12.99
CA ILE A 71 11.72 17.94 13.01
C ILE A 71 11.55 16.56 12.33
N CYS A 72 10.36 16.22 11.82
CA CYS A 72 10.09 14.90 11.26
C CYS A 72 10.78 14.71 9.90
N HIS A 73 11.53 13.61 9.77
CA HIS A 73 12.13 13.18 8.51
C HIS A 73 11.74 11.74 8.12
N ILE A 74 10.84 11.12 8.88
CA ILE A 74 10.50 9.69 8.79
C ILE A 74 9.70 9.39 7.53
N CYS A 75 8.55 10.05 7.37
CA CYS A 75 7.59 9.75 6.30
C CYS A 75 7.87 10.55 5.00
N GLY A 76 8.58 11.67 5.11
CA GLY A 76 8.97 12.55 4.00
C GLY A 76 7.91 13.53 3.51
N LEU A 77 6.81 13.70 4.24
CA LEU A 77 5.77 14.68 3.91
C LEU A 77 6.01 16.10 4.48
N CYS A 78 6.84 16.22 5.52
CA CYS A 78 7.09 17.47 6.24
C CYS A 78 8.32 18.20 5.69
#